data_AF-A0A1V6C4U6-F1
#
_entry.id   AF-A0A1V6C4U6-F1
#
_cell.length_a   1.000
_cell.length_b   1.000
_cell.length_c   1.000
_cell.angle_alpha   90.00
_cell.angle_beta   90.00
_cell.angle_gamma   90.00
#
_symmetry.space_group_name_H-M   'P 1'
#
loop_
_entity.id
_entity.type
_entity.pdbx_description
1 polymer ?
#
loop_
_entity_poly.entity_id
_entity_poly.type
_entity_poly.pdbx_seq_one_letter_code
_entity_poly.pdbx_strand_id
1 'polypeptide(L)'
;MAKPVEISEPVVEAGVYDSPQGTALVLANFTYLPIENLKVEIDVAKKPVRVVSCETGPLNFVSSATKNGYKISFSMELKISDIVLIEL
;
A
#
# COMPACT_ATOMS: atom_id res chain seq x y z
N MET A 1 -19.06 0.52 4.00
CA MET A 1 -17.73 0.88 4.50
C MET A 1 -16.82 1.01 3.31
N ALA A 2 -16.24 2.19 3.04
CA ALA A 2 -15.23 2.32 1.99
C ALA A 2 -14.02 1.48 2.41
N LYS A 3 -13.53 0.61 1.52
CA LYS A 3 -12.29 -0.11 1.78
C LYS A 3 -11.17 0.94 1.72
N PRO A 4 -10.36 1.11 2.79
CA PRO A 4 -9.28 2.10 2.78
C PRO A 4 -8.19 1.74 1.76
N VAL A 5 -8.20 0.50 1.26
CA VAL A 5 -7.25 -0.02 0.28
C VAL A 5 -7.96 -0.86 -0.79
N GLU A 6 -7.56 -0.68 -2.04
CA GLU A 6 -7.90 -1.53 -3.18
C GLU A 6 -6.65 -2.28 -3.64
N ILE A 7 -6.81 -3.58 -3.92
CA ILE A 7 -5.73 -4.46 -4.33
C ILE A 7 -6.15 -5.21 -5.58
N SER A 8 -5.27 -5.30 -6.57
CA SER A 8 -5.58 -5.96 -7.86
C SER A 8 -5.80 -7.47 -7.75
N GLU A 9 -5.24 -8.10 -6.71
CA GLU A 9 -5.29 -9.54 -6.47
C GLU A 9 -6.26 -9.88 -5.33
N PRO A 10 -7.40 -10.53 -5.59
CA PRO A 10 -8.45 -10.76 -4.60
C PRO A 10 -8.04 -11.61 -3.39
N VAL A 11 -7.02 -12.44 -3.55
CA VAL A 11 -6.51 -13.37 -2.52
C VAL A 11 -5.36 -12.78 -1.70
N VAL A 12 -5.03 -11.51 -1.93
CA VAL A 12 -4.11 -10.77 -1.07
C VAL A 12 -4.92 -10.07 0.01
N GLU A 13 -4.57 -10.31 1.27
CA GLU A 13 -5.14 -9.57 2.40
C GLU A 13 -4.28 -8.36 2.73
N ALA A 14 -4.96 -7.30 3.21
CA ALA A 14 -4.31 -6.07 3.64
C ALA A 14 -4.83 -5.56 4.97
N GLY A 15 -3.91 -5.37 5.91
CA GLY A 15 -4.13 -4.62 7.13
C GLY A 15 -3.60 -3.19 6.99
N VAL A 16 -4.41 -2.20 7.34
CA VAL A 16 -4.05 -0.77 7.30
C VAL A 16 -3.94 -0.25 8.73
N TYR A 17 -2.79 0.31 9.08
CA TYR A 17 -2.50 0.84 10.41
C TYR A 17 -1.98 2.26 10.32
N ASP A 18 -2.80 3.22 10.75
CA ASP A 18 -2.49 4.64 10.66
C ASP A 18 -1.82 5.19 11.92
N SER A 19 -0.96 6.17 11.72
CA SER A 19 -0.31 6.98 12.76
C SER A 19 -0.14 8.43 12.28
N PRO A 20 0.16 9.38 13.18
CA PRO A 20 0.45 10.76 12.77
C PRO A 20 1.62 10.93 11.79
N GLN A 21 2.57 9.98 11.80
CA GLN A 21 3.78 9.95 10.98
C GLN A 21 3.57 9.25 9.63
N GLY A 22 2.50 8.47 9.49
CA GLY A 22 2.30 7.65 8.31
C GLY A 22 1.41 6.44 8.52
N THR A 23 1.32 5.63 7.48
CA THR A 23 0.51 4.40 7.44
C THR A 23 1.41 3.20 7.20
N ALA A 24 1.21 2.13 7.96
CA ALA A 24 1.76 0.81 7.65
C ALA A 24 0.68 -0.04 6.97
N LEU A 25 1.00 -0.53 5.78
CA LEU A 25 0.19 -1.46 5.01
C LEU A 25 0.82 -2.86 5.10
N VAL A 26 0.17 -3.77 5.80
CA VAL A 26 0.61 -5.16 5.97
C VAL A 26 -0.07 -6.01 4.91
N LEU A 27 0.71 -6.64 4.03
CA LEU A 27 0.23 -7.46 2.92
C LEU A 27 0.52 -8.94 3.16
N ALA A 28 -0.47 -9.80 2.90
CA ALA A 28 -0.32 -11.25 2.93
C ALA A 28 -0.84 -11.89 1.64
N ASN A 29 0.02 -12.64 0.95
CA ASN A 29 -0.30 -13.31 -0.31
C ASN A 29 -0.63 -14.79 -0.08
N PHE A 30 -1.91 -15.15 -0.27
CA PHE A 30 -2.39 -16.51 -0.12
C PHE A 30 -2.42 -17.32 -1.42
N THR A 31 -1.85 -16.82 -2.53
CA THR A 31 -1.65 -17.63 -3.75
C THR A 31 -0.57 -18.69 -3.59
N TYR A 32 0.35 -18.50 -2.63
CA TYR A 32 1.59 -19.27 -2.48
C TYR A 32 2.55 -19.20 -3.69
N LEU A 33 2.31 -18.27 -4.62
CA LEU A 33 3.18 -17.95 -5.75
C LEU A 33 3.53 -16.45 -5.74
N PRO A 34 4.73 -16.02 -6.16
CA PRO A 34 5.03 -14.61 -6.29
C PRO A 34 4.06 -13.89 -7.22
N ILE A 35 3.65 -12.68 -6.84
CA ILE A 35 2.88 -11.76 -7.67
C ILE A 35 3.85 -10.69 -8.16
N GLU A 36 4.19 -10.73 -9.45
CA GLU A 36 5.21 -9.84 -10.05
C GLU A 36 4.79 -8.36 -10.09
N ASN A 37 3.48 -8.08 -10.12
CA ASN A 37 2.96 -6.73 -10.30
C ASN A 37 1.65 -6.50 -9.54
N LEU A 38 1.71 -6.57 -8.22
CA LEU A 38 0.58 -6.25 -7.35
C LEU A 38 0.31 -4.73 -7.42
N LYS A 39 -0.89 -4.34 -7.83
CA LYS A 39 -1.32 -2.94 -7.80
C LYS A 39 -2.07 -2.66 -6.52
N VAL A 40 -1.70 -1.56 -5.87
CA VAL A 40 -2.30 -1.10 -4.62
C VAL A 40 -2.76 0.34 -4.80
N GLU A 41 -4.00 0.61 -4.38
CA GLU A 41 -4.48 1.97 -4.15
C GLU A 41 -4.91 2.14 -2.70
N ILE A 42 -4.54 3.25 -2.06
CA ILE A 42 -4.86 3.52 -0.66
C ILE A 42 -5.13 5.01 -0.44
N ASP A 43 -6.15 5.32 0.35
CA ASP A 43 -6.40 6.68 0.81
C ASP A 43 -5.64 6.95 2.12
N VAL A 44 -4.90 8.06 2.19
CA VAL A 44 -4.16 8.50 3.37
C VAL A 44 -4.55 9.92 3.77
N ALA A 45 -4.36 10.27 5.04
CA ALA A 45 -4.84 11.54 5.59
C ALA A 45 -4.07 12.78 5.12
N LYS A 46 -2.79 12.65 4.74
CA LYS A 46 -1.91 13.77 4.37
C LYS A 46 -1.14 13.45 3.08
N LYS A 47 -0.37 14.42 2.59
CA LYS A 47 0.43 14.23 1.38
C LYS A 47 1.56 13.23 1.66
N PRO A 48 1.65 12.11 0.95
CA PRO A 48 2.79 11.20 1.12
C PRO A 48 4.10 11.84 0.68
N VAL A 49 5.14 11.58 1.44
CA VAL A 49 6.53 11.93 1.15
C VAL A 49 7.26 10.74 0.55
N ARG A 50 6.97 9.52 1.03
CA ARG A 50 7.68 8.30 0.64
C ARG A 50 6.80 7.08 0.78
N VAL A 51 7.02 6.09 -0.08
CA VAL A 51 6.46 4.74 0.03
C VAL A 51 7.62 3.75 0.01
N VAL A 52 7.69 2.85 0.98
CA VAL A 52 8.82 1.93 1.19
C VAL A 52 8.31 0.54 1.51
N SER A 53 8.68 -0.44 0.72
CA SER A 53 8.60 -1.85 1.08
C SER A 53 9.73 -2.19 2.06
N CYS A 54 9.41 -2.88 3.15
CA CYS A 54 10.42 -3.33 4.11
C CYS A 54 11.35 -4.41 3.53
N GLU A 55 10.90 -5.14 2.51
CA GLU A 55 11.68 -6.17 1.83
C GLU A 55 12.53 -5.63 0.65
N THR A 56 11.97 -4.73 -0.15
CA THR A 56 12.55 -4.30 -1.44
C THR A 56 12.96 -2.82 -1.48
N GLY A 57 12.61 -2.05 -0.45
CA GLY A 57 13.01 -0.65 -0.32
C GLY A 57 12.05 0.35 -0.98
N PRO A 58 12.54 1.52 -1.44
CA PRO A 58 11.69 2.59 -1.96
C PRO A 58 10.86 2.16 -3.16
N LEU A 59 9.57 2.52 -3.16
CA LEU A 59 8.64 2.28 -4.25
C LEU A 59 8.29 3.60 -4.95
N ASN A 60 8.17 3.54 -6.28
CA ASN A 60 7.57 4.63 -7.03
C ASN A 60 6.06 4.64 -6.80
N PHE A 61 5.49 5.82 -6.62
CA PHE A 61 4.05 5.98 -6.41
C PHE A 61 3.55 7.24 -7.09
N VAL A 62 2.24 7.26 -7.37
CA VAL A 62 1.51 8.44 -7.80
C VAL A 62 0.57 8.84 -6.68
N SER A 63 0.45 10.13 -6.41
CA SER A 63 -0.49 10.65 -5.43
C SER A 63 -1.39 11.73 -6.04
N SER A 64 -2.66 11.73 -5.67
CA SER A 64 -3.62 12.78 -6.04
C SER A 64 -4.39 13.25 -4.81
N ALA A 65 -4.67 14.55 -4.73
CA ALA A 65 -5.47 15.10 -3.63
C ALA A 65 -6.93 14.63 -3.76
N THR A 66 -7.54 14.27 -2.64
CA THR A 66 -8.96 13.92 -2.54
C THR A 66 -9.65 14.91 -1.60
N LYS A 67 -10.97 14.77 -1.41
CA LYS A 67 -11.73 15.62 -0.47
C LYS A 67 -11.24 15.49 0.99
N ASN A 68 -10.69 14.34 1.34
CA ASN A 68 -10.39 13.95 2.73
C ASN A 68 -8.90 13.62 2.97
N GLY A 69 -8.02 13.91 2.01
CA GLY A 69 -6.60 13.55 2.10
C GLY A 69 -5.99 13.35 0.73
N TYR A 70 -5.25 12.26 0.55
CA TYR A 70 -4.59 11.89 -0.69
C TYR A 70 -4.86 10.43 -1.03
N LYS A 71 -5.13 10.16 -2.30
CA LYS A 71 -5.11 8.80 -2.85
C LYS A 71 -3.72 8.51 -3.39
N ILE A 72 -3.18 7.36 -3.04
CA ILE A 72 -1.88 6.85 -3.48
C ILE A 72 -2.11 5.61 -4.31
N SER A 73 -1.42 5.50 -5.43
CA SER A 73 -1.35 4.28 -6.24
C SER A 73 0.10 3.90 -6.47
N PHE A 74 0.45 2.63 -6.27
CA PHE A 74 1.78 2.08 -6.55
C PHE A 74 1.69 0.64 -7.02
N SER A 75 2.82 0.08 -7.44
CA SER A 75 2.94 -1.31 -7.82
C SER A 75 4.22 -1.93 -7.29
N MET A 76 4.17 -3.21 -6.95
CA MET A 76 5.30 -3.93 -6.37
C MET A 76 5.24 -5.43 -6.68
N GLU A 77 6.39 -6.10 -6.62
CA GLU A 77 6.44 -7.55 -6.46
C GLU A 77 6.02 -7.91 -5.03
N LEU A 78 5.11 -8.88 -4.86
CA LEU A 78 4.78 -9.45 -3.56
C LEU A 78 5.07 -10.95 -3.57
N LYS A 79 6.00 -11.38 -2.70
CA LYS A 79 6.30 -12.80 -2.45
C LYS A 79 5.23 -13.39 -1.54
N ILE A 80 5.57 -13.73 -0.29
CA ILE A 80 4.61 -14.28 0.68
C ILE A 80 3.91 -13.17 1.45
N SER A 81 4.65 -12.16 1.88
CA SER A 81 4.13 -11.02 2.65
C SER A 81 5.11 -9.86 2.55
N ASP A 82 4.63 -8.66 2.87
CA ASP A 82 5.47 -7.48 3.03
C ASP A 82 4.77 -6.46 3.94
N ILE A 83 5.54 -5.54 4.51
CA ILE A 83 5.04 -4.33 5.15
C ILE A 83 5.48 -3.15 4.30
N VAL A 84 4.51 -2.38 3.82
CA VAL A 84 4.76 -1.13 3.11
C VAL A 84 4.52 0.04 4.05
N LEU A 85 5.53 0.87 4.24
CA LEU A 85 5.47 2.10 5.01
C LEU A 85 5.19 3.28 4.07
N ILE A 86 4.15 4.04 4.39
CA ILE A 86 3.78 5.27 3.70
C ILE A 86 4.02 6.42 4.68
N GLU A 87 5.08 7.18 4.44
CA GLU A 87 5.48 8.33 5.26
C GLU A 87 4.75 9.59 4.77
N LEU A 88 4.25 10.40 5.70
CA LEU A 88 3.43 11.61 5.44
C LEU A 88 4.14 12.92 5.78
#